data_AF-A0A6B3FU87-F1
#
_entry.id   AF-A0A6B3FU87-F1
#
_cell.length_a   1.000
_cell.length_b   1.000
_cell.length_c   1.000
_cell.angle_alpha   90.00
_cell.angle_beta   90.00
_cell.angle_gamma   90.00
#
_symmetry.space_group_name_H-M   'P 1'
#
loop_
_entity.id
_entity.type
_entity.pdbx_description
1 polymer ?
#
loop_
_entity_poly.entity_id
_entity_poly.type
_entity_poly.pdbx_seq_one_letter_code
_entity_poly.pdbx_strand_id
1 'polypeptide(L)'
;VLDPVWGLLAEAGVPVVAHCGSGPVPGKYTGPGPMREVLARHPRLRLVVAHLGMPEYAEFLDLVADYPEVRLDTTMAWTGFAEEFAPFPRAELPR
;
A
#
# COMPACT_ATOMS: atom_id res chain seq x y z
N VAL A 1 -10.33 -7.74 12.92
CA VAL A 1 -11.75 -7.29 12.71
C VAL A 1 -12.13 -7.39 11.24
N LEU A 2 -11.25 -6.98 10.31
CA LEU A 2 -11.49 -7.13 8.87
C LEU A 2 -10.99 -8.46 8.28
N ASP A 3 -10.39 -9.34 9.08
CA ASP A 3 -9.78 -10.60 8.66
C ASP A 3 -10.71 -11.44 7.75
N PRO A 4 -12.01 -11.62 8.05
CA PRO A 4 -12.90 -12.37 7.16
C PRO A 4 -13.14 -11.70 5.81
N VAL A 5 -13.09 -10.36 5.75
CA VAL A 5 -13.32 -9.56 4.54
C VAL A 5 -12.15 -9.74 3.57
N TRP A 6 -10.92 -9.76 4.07
CA TRP A 6 -9.73 -9.94 3.24
C TRP A 6 -9.73 -11.30 2.51
N GLY A 7 -10.07 -12.37 3.22
CA GLY A 7 -10.22 -13.70 2.62
C GLY A 7 -11.31 -13.72 1.54
N LEU A 8 -12.48 -13.13 1.82
CA LEU A 8 -13.58 -13.08 0.85
C LEU A 8 -13.18 -12.33 -0.43
N LEU A 9 -12.53 -11.18 -0.32
CA LEU A 9 -12.10 -10.38 -1.47
C LEU A 9 -11.01 -11.09 -2.28
N ALA A 10 -10.09 -11.78 -1.61
CA ALA A 10 -9.06 -12.59 -2.26
C ALA A 10 -9.67 -13.77 -3.04
N GLU A 11 -10.63 -14.49 -2.46
CA GLU A 11 -11.32 -15.60 -3.14
C GLU A 11 -12.18 -15.11 -4.32
N ALA A 12 -12.84 -13.96 -4.16
CA ALA A 12 -13.65 -13.37 -5.23
C ALA A 12 -12.81 -12.70 -6.34
N GLY A 13 -11.50 -12.49 -6.12
CA GLY A 13 -10.61 -11.82 -7.08
C GLY A 13 -10.96 -10.34 -7.31
N VAL A 14 -11.67 -9.71 -6.37
CA VAL A 14 -12.11 -8.31 -6.45
C VAL A 14 -10.96 -7.39 -6.04
N PRO A 15 -10.53 -6.44 -6.90
CA PRO A 15 -9.50 -5.48 -6.53
C PRO A 15 -9.96 -4.53 -5.42
N VAL A 16 -9.04 -4.21 -4.50
CA VAL A 16 -9.30 -3.31 -3.37
C VAL A 16 -8.33 -2.16 -3.40
N VAL A 17 -8.84 -0.93 -3.44
CA VAL A 17 -8.01 0.27 -3.19
C VAL A 17 -7.99 0.54 -1.70
N ALA A 18 -6.81 0.64 -1.09
CA ALA A 18 -6.65 0.85 0.34
C ALA A 18 -5.76 2.07 0.64
N HIS A 19 -6.30 2.98 1.45
CA HIS A 19 -5.54 4.04 2.10
C HIS A 19 -4.94 3.47 3.38
N CYS A 20 -3.75 2.90 3.26
CA CYS A 20 -3.11 2.14 4.33
C CYS A 20 -1.71 2.63 4.70
N GLY A 21 -1.17 3.65 4.04
CA GLY A 21 0.02 4.36 4.54
C GLY A 21 -0.27 5.06 5.86
N SER A 22 0.77 5.41 6.63
CA SER A 22 0.59 6.05 7.94
C SER A 22 0.43 7.57 7.88
N GLY A 23 0.50 8.16 6.70
CA GLY A 23 0.27 9.58 6.50
C GLY A 23 -1.24 9.94 6.43
N PRO A 24 -1.64 11.14 6.85
CA PRO A 24 -0.86 12.13 7.60
C PRO A 24 -0.80 11.82 9.11
N VAL A 25 -1.65 10.92 9.62
CA VAL A 25 -1.72 10.58 11.04
C VAL A 25 -1.64 9.05 11.18
N PRO A 26 -0.61 8.52 11.87
CA PRO A 26 -0.46 7.08 12.03
C PRO A 26 -1.57 6.51 12.91
N GLY A 27 -1.98 5.28 12.60
CA GLY A 27 -2.95 4.52 13.37
C GLY A 27 -2.45 3.11 13.66
N LYS A 28 -3.14 2.41 14.57
CA LYS A 28 -2.80 1.03 14.96
C LYS A 28 -2.68 0.06 13.78
N TYR A 29 -3.42 0.31 12.70
CA TYR A 29 -3.52 -0.57 11.53
C TYR A 29 -3.02 0.08 10.23
N THR A 30 -2.28 1.18 10.32
CA THR A 30 -1.64 1.82 9.16
C THR A 30 -0.19 1.34 9.00
N GLY A 31 0.37 1.59 7.82
CA GLY A 31 1.73 1.25 7.43
C GLY A 31 1.85 -0.08 6.68
N PRO A 32 3.06 -0.38 6.19
CA PRO A 32 3.34 -1.58 5.39
C PRO A 32 3.24 -2.87 6.20
N GLY A 33 3.50 -2.82 7.51
CA GLY A 33 3.48 -3.99 8.41
C GLY A 33 2.13 -4.72 8.42
N PRO A 34 1.02 -4.07 8.81
CA PRO A 34 -0.30 -4.67 8.77
C PRO A 34 -0.69 -5.22 7.39
N MET A 35 -0.33 -4.53 6.30
CA MET A 35 -0.60 -5.00 4.94
C MET A 35 0.23 -6.23 4.57
N ARG A 36 1.50 -6.29 4.97
CA ARG A 36 2.35 -7.49 4.81
C ARG A 36 1.74 -8.70 5.49
N GLU A 37 1.18 -8.53 6.70
CA GLU A 37 0.49 -9.63 7.38
C GLU A 37 -0.78 -10.10 6.65
N VAL A 38 -1.56 -9.17 6.09
CA VAL A 38 -2.75 -9.51 5.29
C VAL A 38 -2.34 -10.27 4.03
N LEU A 39 -1.33 -9.77 3.31
CA LEU A 39 -0.81 -10.38 2.08
C LEU A 39 -0.17 -11.75 2.33
N ALA A 40 0.52 -11.94 3.45
CA ALA A 40 1.06 -13.25 3.85
C ALA A 40 -0.04 -14.29 4.07
N ARG A 41 -1.20 -13.90 4.61
CA ARG A 41 -2.36 -14.80 4.80
C ARG A 41 -3.18 -14.98 3.53
N HIS A 42 -3.20 -13.98 2.65
CA HIS A 42 -4.02 -13.94 1.43
C HIS A 42 -3.17 -13.52 0.21
N PRO A 43 -2.23 -14.36 -0.26
CA PRO A 43 -1.28 -13.97 -1.32
C PRO A 43 -1.92 -13.72 -2.69
N ARG A 44 -3.18 -14.12 -2.88
CA ARG A 44 -3.98 -13.84 -4.10
C ARG A 44 -4.79 -12.54 -4.01
N LEU A 45 -4.72 -11.81 -2.89
CA LEU A 45 -5.44 -10.55 -2.74
C LEU A 45 -4.91 -9.51 -3.72
N ARG A 46 -5.81 -8.92 -4.50
CA ARG A 46 -5.51 -7.86 -5.47
C ARG A 46 -5.59 -6.51 -4.79
N LEU A 47 -4.48 -6.10 -4.17
CA LEU A 47 -4.38 -4.86 -3.41
C LEU A 47 -3.82 -3.74 -4.28
N VAL A 48 -4.53 -2.60 -4.32
CA VAL A 48 -4.04 -1.34 -4.88
C VAL A 48 -3.78 -0.37 -3.71
N VAL A 49 -2.53 -0.06 -3.44
CA VAL A 49 -2.15 0.87 -2.38
C VAL A 49 -2.30 2.30 -2.91
N ALA A 50 -3.13 3.10 -2.24
CA ALA A 50 -3.37 4.49 -2.63
C ALA A 50 -2.10 5.34 -2.45
N HIS A 51 -1.90 6.30 -3.37
CA HIS A 51 -0.85 7.32 -3.31
C HIS A 51 0.58 6.76 -3.16
N LEU A 52 0.90 5.63 -3.80
CA LEU A 52 2.17 4.91 -3.60
C LEU A 52 2.45 4.54 -2.13
N GLY A 53 1.45 4.57 -1.26
CA GLY A 53 1.61 4.23 0.16
C GLY A 53 2.28 5.32 1.00
N MET A 54 2.15 6.61 0.65
CA MET A 54 2.78 7.71 1.40
C MET A 54 2.57 7.57 2.93
N PRO A 55 3.60 7.84 3.76
CA PRO A 55 4.98 8.19 3.39
C PRO A 55 5.92 6.98 3.21
N GLU A 56 5.47 5.75 3.46
CA GLU A 56 6.31 4.52 3.43
C GLU A 56 6.54 3.98 2.02
N TYR A 57 6.94 4.85 1.08
CA TYR A 57 7.07 4.53 -0.34
C TYR A 57 7.95 3.32 -0.62
N ALA A 58 9.13 3.26 0.00
CA ALA A 58 10.12 2.21 -0.24
C ALA A 58 9.57 0.84 0.18
N GLU A 59 8.95 0.77 1.36
CA GLU A 59 8.39 -0.47 1.89
C GLU A 59 7.18 -0.96 1.09
N PHE A 60 6.35 -0.05 0.56
CA PHE A 60 5.25 -0.42 -0.33
C PHE A 60 5.75 -0.81 -1.74
N LEU A 61 6.83 -0.21 -2.24
CA LEU A 61 7.52 -0.67 -3.46
C LEU A 61 8.06 -2.10 -3.28
N ASP A 62 8.64 -2.40 -2.11
CA ASP A 62 9.10 -3.75 -1.79
C ASP A 62 7.95 -4.77 -1.75
N LEU A 63 6.75 -4.37 -1.26
CA LEU A 63 5.57 -5.24 -1.32
C LEU A 63 5.14 -5.57 -2.75
N VAL A 64 5.32 -4.67 -3.72
CA VAL A 64 5.06 -4.97 -5.14
C VAL A 64 6.04 -6.01 -5.67
N ALA A 65 7.31 -5.95 -5.25
CA ALA A 65 8.31 -6.93 -5.62
C ALA A 65 8.03 -8.32 -5.01
N ASP A 66 7.55 -8.35 -3.76
CA ASP A 66 7.27 -9.58 -3.02
C ASP A 66 5.94 -10.25 -3.42
N TYR A 67 4.92 -9.46 -3.80
CA TYR A 67 3.55 -9.94 -4.02
C TYR A 67 3.02 -9.52 -5.42
N PRO A 68 2.95 -10.45 -6.39
CA PRO A 68 2.62 -10.15 -7.79
C PRO A 68 1.23 -9.53 -8.06
N GLU A 69 0.30 -9.63 -7.10
CA GLU A 69 -1.05 -9.05 -7.20
C GLU A 69 -1.16 -7.65 -6.60
N VAL A 70 -0.08 -7.12 -6.00
CA VAL A 70 -0.05 -5.76 -5.44
C VAL A 70 0.24 -4.75 -6.55
N ARG A 71 -0.49 -3.63 -6.53
CA ARG A 71 -0.30 -2.47 -7.41
C ARG A 71 -0.26 -1.20 -6.57
N LEU A 72 0.29 -0.14 -7.14
CA LEU A 72 0.33 1.17 -6.52
C LEU A 72 -0.48 2.13 -7.39
N ASP A 73 -1.38 2.87 -6.76
CA ASP A 73 -2.05 4.01 -7.37
C ASP A 73 -1.17 5.25 -7.19
N THR A 74 -0.85 5.95 -8.28
CA THR A 74 -0.01 7.15 -8.26
C THR A 74 -0.82 8.43 -8.11
N THR A 75 -2.15 8.35 -7.94
CA THR A 75 -2.98 9.52 -7.71
C THR A 75 -2.45 10.28 -6.49
N MET A 76 -2.37 11.61 -6.60
CA MET A 76 -1.78 12.53 -5.60
C MET A 76 -0.27 12.41 -5.34
N ALA A 77 0.38 11.29 -5.66
CA ALA A 77 1.83 11.15 -5.51
C ALA A 77 2.56 12.20 -6.37
N TRP A 78 3.69 12.71 -5.87
CA TRP A 78 4.54 13.72 -6.53
C TRP A 78 3.88 15.05 -6.87
N THR A 79 2.63 15.28 -6.46
CA THR A 79 2.05 16.62 -6.54
C THR A 79 2.79 17.55 -5.59
N GLY A 80 2.84 18.86 -5.89
CA GLY A 80 3.48 19.83 -4.99
C GLY A 80 2.90 19.82 -3.57
N PHE A 81 1.60 19.50 -3.45
CA PHE A 81 0.95 19.30 -2.16
C PHE A 81 1.50 18.07 -1.42
N ALA A 82 1.60 16.91 -2.09
CA ALA A 82 2.13 15.68 -1.49
C ALA A 82 3.61 15.82 -1.09
N GLU A 83 4.42 16.44 -1.94
CA GLU A 83 5.84 16.65 -1.69
C GLU A 83 6.12 17.57 -0.48
N GLU A 84 5.15 18.42 -0.09
CA GLU A 84 5.29 19.30 1.08
C GLU A 84 5.32 18.53 2.41
N PHE A 85 4.57 17.42 2.52
CA PHE A 85 4.45 16.67 3.78
C PHE A 85 4.97 15.23 3.72
N ALA A 86 5.13 14.65 2.53
CA ALA A 86 5.66 13.30 2.34
C ALA A 86 6.40 13.21 0.99
N PRO A 87 7.58 13.85 0.89
CA PRO A 87 8.38 13.86 -0.33
C PRO A 87 8.82 12.46 -0.74
N PHE A 88 8.79 12.17 -2.03
CA PHE A 88 9.26 10.89 -2.53
C PHE A 88 10.78 10.74 -2.34
N PRO A 89 11.25 9.61 -1.78
CA PRO A 89 12.66 9.40 -1.51
C PRO A 89 13.46 9.30 -2.81
N ARG A 90 14.38 10.26 -3.02
CA ARG A 90 15.24 10.29 -4.22
C ARG A 90 16.11 9.04 -4.40
N ALA A 91 16.40 8.32 -3.32
CA ALA A 91 17.15 7.07 -3.35
C ALA A 91 16.43 5.93 -4.09
N GLU A 92 15.10 6.02 -4.23
CA GLU A 92 14.30 5.01 -4.94
C GLU A 92 14.29 5.22 -6.46
N LEU A 93 14.85 6.32 -6.98
CA LEU A 93 14.94 6.53 -8.43
C LEU A 93 16.19 5.84 -9.02
N PRO A 94 16.11 5.18 -10.19
CA PRO A 94 14.95 5.04 -11.08
C PRO A 94 14.31 3.63 -11.00
N ARG A 95 13.95 3.13 -9.81
CA ARG A 95 13.33 1.79 -9.69
C ARG A 95 12.14 1.60 -10.63
#